data_AF-A0A3D2NPM7-F1
#
_entry.id   AF-A0A3D2NPM7-F1
#
_cell.length_a   1.000
_cell.length_b   1.000
_cell.length_c   1.000
_cell.angle_alpha   90.00
_cell.angle_beta   90.00
_cell.angle_gamma   90.00
#
_symmetry.space_group_name_H-M   'P 1'
#
loop_
_entity.id
_entity.type
_entity.pdbx_description
1 polymer ?
#
loop_
_entity_poly.entity_id
_entity_poly.type
_entity_poly.pdbx_seq_one_letter_code
_entity_poly.pdbx_strand_id
1 'polypeptide(L)'
;MRLVVGNQVEQFHTSVNQPKIFTPGTTVVPPSGKVIGAPELKNMVEASLDGWLTTGRFNEAFEKRFAEFVGVPYALTTTSGSSANLLAFTALTSHKLG
;
A
#
# COMPACT_ATOMS: atom_id res chain seq x y z
N MET A 1 19.96 -5.40 -13.54
CA MET A 1 19.24 -6.43 -12.77
C MET A 1 17.83 -5.99 -12.35
N ARG A 2 17.64 -4.85 -11.68
CA ARG A 2 16.31 -4.38 -11.23
C ARG A 2 15.25 -4.28 -12.35
N LEU A 3 15.62 -3.77 -13.52
CA LEU A 3 14.70 -3.71 -14.69
C LEU A 3 14.25 -5.11 -15.15
N VAL A 4 15.15 -6.09 -15.13
CA VAL A 4 14.83 -7.48 -15.52
C VAL A 4 13.82 -8.07 -14.55
N VAL A 5 14.05 -7.90 -13.24
CA VAL A 5 13.12 -8.37 -12.21
C VAL A 5 11.77 -7.67 -12.33
N GLY A 6 11.75 -6.35 -12.55
CA GLY A 6 10.51 -5.61 -12.77
C GLY A 6 9.69 -6.15 -13.95
N ASN A 7 10.33 -6.46 -15.07
CA ASN A 7 9.66 -7.05 -16.24
C ASN A 7 9.13 -8.47 -15.94
N GLN A 8 9.89 -9.28 -15.19
CA GLN A 8 9.45 -10.62 -14.79
C GLN A 8 8.24 -10.57 -13.85
N VAL A 9 8.19 -9.59 -12.94
CA VAL A 9 7.03 -9.37 -12.06
C VAL A 9 5.78 -9.01 -12.86
N GLU A 10 5.92 -8.21 -13.92
CA GLU A 10 4.81 -7.85 -14.80
C GLU A 10 4.27 -9.04 -15.60
N GLN A 11 5.17 -9.85 -16.15
CA GLN A 11 4.82 -11.10 -16.84
C GLN A 11 4.10 -12.07 -15.89
N PHE A 12 4.60 -12.19 -14.66
CA PHE A 12 3.96 -12.99 -13.62
C PHE A 12 2.56 -12.47 -13.27
N HIS A 13 2.40 -11.16 -13.04
CA HIS A 13 1.08 -10.57 -12.75
C HIS A 13 0.07 -10.88 -13.86
N THR A 14 0.49 -10.69 -15.11
CA THR A 14 -0.35 -10.94 -16.29
C THR A 14 -0.77 -12.40 -16.39
N SER A 15 0.13 -13.34 -16.08
CA SER A 15 -0.19 -14.78 -16.19
C SER A 15 -1.16 -15.24 -15.10
N VAL A 16 -1.02 -14.74 -13.86
CA VAL A 16 -1.86 -15.17 -12.73
C VAL A 16 -3.18 -14.41 -12.62
N ASN A 17 -3.23 -13.17 -13.09
CA ASN A 17 -4.37 -12.28 -12.91
C ASN A 17 -5.18 -12.12 -14.19
N GLN A 18 -5.70 -13.25 -14.68
CA GLN A 18 -6.56 -13.28 -15.86
C GLN A 18 -7.97 -12.76 -15.54
N PRO A 19 -8.59 -11.97 -16.43
CA PRO A 19 -9.96 -11.51 -16.25
C PRO A 19 -10.90 -12.71 -16.08
N LYS A 20 -11.67 -12.71 -14.98
CA LYS A 20 -12.73 -13.71 -14.77
C LYS A 20 -14.03 -13.18 -15.35
N ILE A 21 -14.64 -13.95 -16.24
CA ILE A 21 -15.96 -13.62 -16.79
C ILE A 21 -17.00 -13.77 -15.68
N PHE A 22 -17.88 -12.79 -15.55
CA PHE A 22 -19.01 -12.85 -14.64
C PHE A 22 -20.08 -13.79 -15.19
N THR A 23 -20.49 -14.77 -14.39
CA THR A 23 -21.57 -15.72 -14.67
C THR A 23 -22.67 -15.56 -13.63
N PRO A 24 -23.87 -15.10 -14.00
CA PRO A 24 -25.01 -14.97 -13.09
C PRO A 24 -25.28 -16.27 -12.32
N GLY A 25 -25.55 -16.17 -11.03
CA GLY A 25 -25.81 -17.33 -10.17
C GLY A 25 -24.60 -18.18 -9.80
N THR A 26 -23.40 -17.89 -10.33
CA THR A 26 -22.15 -18.62 -10.03
C THR A 26 -21.04 -17.72 -9.51
N THR A 27 -20.81 -16.57 -10.15
CA THR A 27 -19.74 -15.65 -9.73
C THR A 27 -20.10 -14.98 -8.42
N VAL A 28 -19.21 -15.13 -7.42
CA VAL A 28 -19.34 -14.45 -6.13
C VAL A 28 -19.19 -12.94 -6.34
N VAL A 29 -20.11 -12.18 -5.73
CA VAL A 29 -20.07 -10.71 -5.67
C VAL A 29 -19.74 -10.32 -4.23
N PRO A 30 -18.46 -10.22 -3.86
CA PRO A 30 -18.10 -9.87 -2.49
C PRO A 30 -18.40 -8.38 -2.24
N PRO A 31 -18.78 -7.99 -1.01
CA PRO A 31 -19.08 -6.60 -0.67
C PRO A 31 -17.82 -5.71 -0.65
N SER A 32 -16.63 -6.31 -0.64
CA SER A 32 -15.35 -5.62 -0.73
C SER A 32 -14.27 -6.55 -1.31
N GLY A 33 -13.16 -5.98 -1.78
CA GLY A 33 -12.02 -6.76 -2.28
C GLY A 33 -10.85 -5.86 -2.64
N LYS A 34 -9.63 -6.41 -2.56
CA LYS A 34 -8.42 -5.74 -3.02
C LYS A 34 -8.28 -5.86 -4.53
N VAL A 35 -7.91 -4.77 -5.19
CA VAL A 35 -7.53 -4.74 -6.61
C VAL A 35 -6.08 -4.29 -6.66
N ILE A 36 -5.18 -5.23 -6.97
CA ILE A 36 -3.73 -5.02 -6.98
C ILE A 36 -3.21 -5.35 -8.38
N GLY A 37 -2.45 -4.42 -8.95
CA GLY A 37 -1.86 -4.51 -10.27
C GLY A 37 -0.38 -4.88 -10.27
N ALA A 38 0.21 -4.90 -11.45
CA ALA A 38 1.65 -5.01 -11.64
C ALA A 38 2.44 -3.88 -10.93
N PRO A 39 2.00 -2.60 -10.88
CA PRO A 39 2.72 -1.54 -10.19
C PRO A 39 2.92 -1.81 -8.68
N GLU A 40 1.88 -2.30 -8.00
CA GLU A 40 1.96 -2.64 -6.58
C GLU A 40 2.95 -3.78 -6.33
N LEU A 41 2.91 -4.85 -7.15
CA LEU A 41 3.84 -5.97 -7.04
C LEU A 41 5.29 -5.53 -7.31
N LYS A 42 5.51 -4.70 -8.33
CA LYS A 42 6.83 -4.15 -8.67
C LYS A 42 7.41 -3.36 -7.48
N ASN A 43 6.62 -2.47 -6.89
CA ASN A 43 7.07 -1.67 -5.74
C ASN A 43 7.40 -2.55 -4.53
N MET A 44 6.60 -3.58 -4.23
CA MET A 44 6.89 -4.51 -3.13
C MET A 44 8.19 -5.31 -3.36
N VAL A 45 8.40 -5.79 -4.58
CA VAL A 45 9.65 -6.49 -4.94
C VAL A 45 10.83 -5.54 -4.89
N GLU A 46 10.68 -4.30 -5.37
CA GLU A 46 11.74 -3.32 -5.34
C GLU A 46 12.12 -2.92 -3.90
N ALA A 47 11.14 -2.75 -3.01
CA ALA A 47 11.36 -2.54 -1.58
C ALA A 47 12.09 -3.74 -0.93
N SER A 48 11.70 -4.97 -1.29
CA SER A 48 12.36 -6.19 -0.82
C SER A 48 13.84 -6.24 -1.27
N LEU A 49 14.11 -5.82 -2.51
CA LEU A 49 15.45 -5.77 -3.09
C LEU A 49 16.32 -4.65 -2.54
N ASP A 50 15.75 -3.64 -1.88
CA ASP A 50 16.54 -2.64 -1.17
C ASP A 50 17.20 -3.22 0.08
N GLY A 51 16.62 -4.27 0.68
CA GLY A 51 17.06 -4.80 1.97
C GLY A 51 16.84 -3.83 3.14
N TRP A 52 16.24 -2.66 2.89
CA TRP A 52 15.87 -1.67 3.90
C TRP A 52 14.47 -1.96 4.40
N LEU A 53 14.38 -2.83 5.41
CA LEU A 53 13.12 -3.44 5.85
C LEU A 53 12.24 -2.52 6.69
N THR A 54 12.83 -1.52 7.35
CA THR A 54 12.09 -0.48 8.08
C THR A 54 11.55 0.57 7.12
N THR A 55 10.75 1.50 7.62
CA THR A 55 10.30 2.65 6.81
C THR A 55 11.50 3.42 6.25
N GLY A 56 11.34 3.90 5.02
CA GLY A 56 12.37 4.55 4.21
C GLY A 56 11.75 5.09 2.92
N ARG A 57 12.46 5.02 1.79
CA ARG A 57 12.09 5.74 0.54
C ARG A 57 10.64 5.57 0.08
N PHE A 58 10.06 4.36 0.18
CA PHE A 58 8.68 4.11 -0.23
C PHE A 58 7.67 4.71 0.75
N ASN A 59 7.98 4.69 2.05
CA ASN A 59 7.15 5.27 3.08
C ASN A 59 7.14 6.79 3.01
N GLU A 60 8.31 7.41 2.88
CA GLU A 60 8.46 8.86 2.71
C GLU A 60 7.71 9.36 1.46
N ALA A 61 7.87 8.64 0.34
CA ALA A 61 7.14 8.95 -0.89
C ALA A 61 5.63 8.77 -0.74
N PHE A 62 5.19 7.75 0.00
CA PHE A 62 3.78 7.50 0.28
C PHE A 62 3.19 8.61 1.16
N GLU A 63 3.82 8.94 2.29
CA GLU A 63 3.35 9.99 3.21
C GLU A 63 3.25 11.34 2.50
N LYS A 64 4.26 11.72 1.72
CA LYS A 64 4.24 12.94 0.91
C LYS A 64 3.06 12.97 -0.07
N ARG A 65 2.93 11.92 -0.90
CA ARG A 65 1.85 11.84 -1.90
C ARG A 65 0.47 11.76 -1.27
N PHE A 66 0.34 11.08 -0.13
CA PHE A 66 -0.92 10.94 0.58
C PHE A 66 -1.33 12.27 1.22
N ALA A 67 -0.40 12.99 1.84
CA ALA A 67 -0.63 14.32 2.37
C ALA A 67 -1.07 15.30 1.26
N GLU A 68 -0.40 15.27 0.10
CA GLU A 68 -0.78 16.03 -1.10
C GLU A 68 -2.19 15.66 -1.61
N PHE A 69 -2.50 14.36 -1.68
CA PHE A 69 -3.81 13.86 -2.12
C PHE A 69 -4.96 14.30 -1.20
N VAL A 70 -4.75 14.25 0.11
CA VAL A 70 -5.76 14.64 1.11
C VAL A 70 -5.83 16.17 1.28
N GLY A 71 -4.76 16.89 0.97
CA GLY A 71 -4.68 18.35 1.13
C GLY A 71 -4.26 18.80 2.53
N VAL A 72 -3.39 18.03 3.20
CA VAL A 72 -2.87 18.32 4.55
C VAL A 72 -1.34 18.45 4.53
N PRO A 73 -0.71 19.18 5.45
CA PRO A 73 0.73 19.36 5.47
C PRO A 73 1.51 18.14 5.97
N TYR A 74 0.88 17.25 6.74
CA TYR A 74 1.54 16.11 7.38
C TYR A 74 0.70 14.84 7.26
N ALA A 75 1.37 13.72 7.01
CA ALA A 75 0.81 12.39 7.12
C ALA A 75 1.85 11.48 7.80
N LEU A 76 1.39 10.61 8.70
CA LEU A 76 2.22 9.59 9.35
C LEU A 76 1.55 8.24 9.16
N THR A 77 2.33 7.27 8.68
CA THR A 77 1.90 5.88 8.58
C THR A 77 1.93 5.19 9.95
N THR A 78 1.07 4.19 10.09
CA THR A 78 1.02 3.32 11.27
C THR A 78 0.47 1.96 10.84
N THR A 79 0.45 0.99 11.74
CA THR A 79 0.20 -0.42 11.40
C THR A 79 -1.23 -0.71 10.98
N SER A 80 -2.21 0.12 11.36
CA SER A 80 -3.62 -0.06 10.98
C SER A 80 -4.45 1.22 11.19
N GLY A 81 -5.67 1.25 10.65
CA GLY A 81 -6.63 2.34 10.92
C GLY A 81 -6.98 2.47 12.41
N SER A 82 -7.11 1.35 13.14
CA SER A 82 -7.34 1.39 14.59
C SER A 82 -6.16 2.00 15.35
N SER A 83 -4.93 1.70 14.94
CA SER A 83 -3.71 2.31 15.49
C SER A 83 -3.64 3.81 15.19
N ALA A 84 -4.16 4.24 14.03
CA ALA A 84 -4.25 5.67 13.70
C ALA A 84 -5.19 6.41 14.66
N ASN A 85 -6.37 5.84 14.94
CA ASN A 85 -7.31 6.41 15.91
C ASN A 85 -6.71 6.46 17.33
N LEU A 86 -6.04 5.39 17.75
CA LEU A 86 -5.35 5.33 19.03
C LEU A 86 -4.29 6.45 19.14
N LEU A 87 -3.40 6.55 18.15
CA LEU A 87 -2.35 7.59 18.14
C LEU A 87 -2.94 8.99 18.13
N ALA A 88 -3.98 9.23 17.33
CA ALA A 88 -4.63 10.54 17.25
C ALA A 88 -5.20 10.97 18.62
N PHE A 89 -5.93 10.08 19.30
CA PHE A 89 -6.50 10.39 20.61
C PHE A 89 -5.43 10.49 21.69
N THR A 90 -4.52 9.52 21.77
CA THR A 90 -3.47 9.52 22.81
C THR A 90 -2.52 10.71 22.66
N ALA A 91 -2.23 11.16 21.44
CA ALA A 91 -1.44 12.37 21.21
C ALA A 91 -2.03 13.58 21.95
N LEU A 92 -3.34 13.79 21.89
CA LEU A 92 -4.04 14.89 22.58
C LEU A 92 -3.96 14.83 24.11
N THR A 93 -3.62 13.67 24.67
CA THR A 93 -3.45 13.45 26.12
C THR A 93 -1.99 13.43 26.56
N SER A 94 -1.05 13.70 25.65
CA SER A 94 0.38 13.62 25.94
C SER A 94 0.79 14.68 26.95
N HIS A 95 1.50 14.27 28.01
CA HIS A 95 2.13 15.19 28.98
C HIS A 95 3.20 16.09 28.34
N LYS A 96 3.62 15.81 27.10
CA LYS A 96 4.56 16.66 26.34
C LYS A 96 3.89 17.82 25.60
N LEU A 97 2.55 17.85 25.56
CA LEU A 97 1.78 18.93 24.91
C LEU A 97 1.41 20.08 25.88
N GLY A 98 2.01 20.12 27.07
CA GLY A 98 1.85 21.17 28.07
C GLY A 98 3.17 21.52 28.73
#